data_AF-A0A241V3F2-F1
#
_entry.id   AF-A0A241V3F2-F1
#
_cell.length_a   1.000
_cell.length_b   1.000
_cell.length_c   1.000
_cell.angle_alpha   90.00
_cell.angle_beta   90.00
_cell.angle_gamma   90.00
#
_symmetry.space_group_name_H-M   'P 1'
#
loop_
_entity.id
_entity.type
_entity.pdbx_description
1 polymer ?
#
loop_
_entity_poly.entity_id
_entity_poly.type
_entity_poly.pdbx_seq_one_letter_code
_entity_poly.pdbx_strand_id
1 'polypeptide(L)'
;MAKIIPTNIPVNFQALAEEVVNIPEVVKTVKEIEQFGTDPNIEVELSYEASGNGYTLFYIGYFDYWAIHTPDRGWLRAAIGFDDTYIQTVLERDNYIEAFKAKINSMQTADKPLPIFIPRQLS
;
A
#
# COMPACT_ATOMS: atom_id res chain seq x y z
N MET A 1 7.04 0.37 -21.85
CA MET A 1 7.36 -0.43 -20.66
C MET A 1 6.48 0.04 -19.54
N ALA A 2 5.78 -0.89 -18.89
CA ALA A 2 4.92 -0.61 -17.77
C ALA A 2 5.74 0.01 -16.63
N LYS A 3 5.20 1.03 -15.97
CA LYS A 3 5.91 1.76 -14.92
C LYS A 3 4.96 2.31 -13.88
N ILE A 4 5.47 2.46 -12.67
CA ILE A 4 4.75 3.09 -11.56
C ILE A 4 5.04 4.59 -11.58
N ILE A 5 3.99 5.40 -11.48
CA ILE A 5 4.08 6.86 -11.43
C ILE A 5 3.53 7.36 -10.10
N PRO A 6 4.37 8.01 -9.26
CA PRO A 6 3.89 8.71 -8.07
C PRO A 6 3.00 9.90 -8.46
N THR A 7 1.76 9.92 -7.98
CA THR A 7 0.78 10.96 -8.32
C THR A 7 0.34 11.70 -7.05
N ASN A 8 0.44 13.04 -7.07
CA ASN A 8 0.01 13.91 -5.96
C ASN A 8 0.63 13.56 -4.58
N ILE A 9 1.87 13.05 -4.57
CA ILE A 9 2.56 12.69 -3.33
C ILE A 9 3.06 13.96 -2.63
N PRO A 10 2.76 14.16 -1.32
CA PRO A 10 3.31 15.29 -0.57
C PRO A 10 4.84 15.27 -0.58
N VAL A 11 5.47 16.44 -0.66
CA VAL A 11 6.93 16.60 -0.82
C VAL A 11 7.74 15.77 0.19
N ASN A 12 7.30 15.74 1.45
CA ASN A 12 7.98 15.01 2.52
C ASN A 12 7.97 13.48 2.36
N PHE A 13 7.18 12.95 1.42
CA PHE A 13 7.03 11.53 1.18
C PHE A 13 7.50 11.10 -0.22
N GLN A 14 8.08 12.02 -1.02
CA GLN A 14 8.55 11.69 -2.37
C GLN A 14 9.65 10.64 -2.37
N ALA A 15 10.64 10.75 -1.48
CA ALA A 15 11.71 9.75 -1.35
C ALA A 15 11.14 8.34 -1.03
N LEU A 16 10.19 8.26 -0.10
CA LEU A 16 9.52 6.99 0.20
C LEU A 16 8.72 6.47 -0.99
N ALA A 17 8.07 7.33 -1.77
CA ALA A 17 7.37 6.91 -2.98
C ALA A 17 8.32 6.33 -4.05
N GLU A 18 9.52 6.90 -4.19
CA GLU A 18 10.59 6.36 -5.05
C GLU A 18 11.12 5.02 -4.55
N GLU A 19 11.08 4.75 -3.25
CA GLU A 19 11.44 3.43 -2.73
C GLU A 19 10.37 2.37 -3.04
N VAL A 20 9.08 2.73 -3.02
CA VAL A 20 7.98 1.80 -3.31
C VAL A 20 8.15 1.13 -4.67
N VAL A 21 8.60 1.88 -5.69
CA VAL A 21 8.78 1.34 -7.04
C VAL A 21 9.88 0.28 -7.12
N ASN A 22 10.74 0.21 -6.11
CA ASN A 22 11.86 -0.73 -6.00
C ASN A 22 11.55 -1.93 -5.09
N ILE A 23 10.36 -2.00 -4.47
CA ILE A 23 9.96 -3.16 -3.66
C ILE A 23 9.93 -4.41 -4.57
N PRO A 24 10.59 -5.53 -4.19
CA PRO A 24 10.72 -6.71 -5.05
C PRO A 24 9.40 -7.23 -5.61
N GLU A 25 8.35 -7.28 -4.80
CA GLU A 25 7.00 -7.70 -5.21
C GLU A 25 6.40 -6.73 -6.24
N VAL A 26 6.57 -5.41 -6.04
CA VAL A 26 6.09 -4.39 -6.98
C VAL A 26 6.82 -4.53 -8.32
N VAL A 27 8.15 -4.67 -8.29
CA VAL A 27 8.97 -4.87 -9.50
C VAL A 27 8.54 -6.13 -10.24
N LYS A 28 8.29 -7.23 -9.51
CA LYS A 28 7.81 -8.49 -10.09
C LYS A 28 6.46 -8.29 -10.77
N THR A 29 5.49 -7.69 -10.09
CA THR A 29 4.14 -7.46 -10.64
C THR A 29 4.18 -6.55 -11.87
N VAL A 30 4.98 -5.48 -11.86
CA VAL A 30 5.12 -4.59 -13.03
C VAL A 30 5.69 -5.33 -14.23
N LYS A 31 6.66 -6.23 -14.03
CA LYS A 31 7.19 -7.10 -15.10
C LYS A 31 6.14 -8.08 -15.61
N GLU A 32 5.31 -8.64 -14.74
CA GLU A 32 4.21 -9.52 -15.14
C GLU A 32 3.18 -8.75 -15.98
N ILE A 33 2.85 -7.52 -15.59
CA ILE A 33 1.98 -6.62 -16.37
C ILE A 33 2.60 -6.32 -17.74
N GLU A 34 3.91 -6.07 -17.81
CA GLU A 34 4.58 -5.84 -19.09
C GLU A 34 4.56 -7.08 -20.00
N GLN A 35 4.74 -8.27 -19.44
CA GLN A 35 4.82 -9.52 -20.20
C GLN A 35 3.46 -10.07 -20.63
N PHE A 36 2.46 -9.96 -19.76
CA PHE A 36 1.17 -10.64 -19.91
C PHE A 36 -0.02 -9.68 -19.99
N GLY A 37 0.19 -8.39 -19.72
CA GLY A 37 -0.85 -7.38 -19.75
C GLY A 37 -1.29 -7.04 -21.17
N THR A 38 -2.50 -6.47 -21.26
CA THR A 38 -3.08 -6.02 -22.54
C THR A 38 -2.43 -4.74 -23.05
N ASP A 39 -1.79 -3.97 -22.17
CA ASP A 39 -1.03 -2.75 -22.51
C ASP A 39 0.35 -2.78 -21.83
N PRO A 40 1.43 -3.08 -22.56
CA PRO A 40 2.79 -3.13 -22.02
C PRO A 40 3.40 -1.73 -21.77
N ASN A 41 2.69 -0.64 -22.06
CA ASN A 41 3.11 0.73 -21.81
C ASN A 41 2.29 1.42 -20.72
N ILE A 42 1.47 0.67 -20.00
CA ILE A 42 0.60 1.23 -18.98
C ILE A 42 1.36 1.98 -17.89
N GLU A 43 0.84 3.15 -17.54
CA GLU A 43 1.28 3.91 -16.37
C GLU A 43 0.37 3.55 -15.20
N VAL A 44 0.97 3.03 -14.14
CA VAL A 44 0.27 2.58 -12.94
C VAL A 44 0.48 3.60 -11.84
N GLU A 45 -0.60 4.16 -11.32
CA GLU A 45 -0.52 5.21 -10.30
C GLU A 45 -0.16 4.65 -8.92
N LEU A 46 0.74 5.37 -8.24
CA LEU A 46 1.06 5.24 -6.83
C LEU A 46 0.52 6.47 -6.09
N SER A 47 -0.34 6.26 -5.11
CA SER A 47 -0.95 7.31 -4.30
C SER A 47 -0.48 7.28 -2.86
N TYR A 48 -0.35 8.48 -2.26
CA TYR A 48 -0.17 8.63 -0.82
C TYR A 48 -1.53 8.52 -0.13
N GLU A 49 -1.61 7.69 0.90
CA GLU A 49 -2.89 7.36 1.54
C GLU A 49 -3.01 7.89 2.95
N ALA A 50 -1.99 7.71 3.77
CA ALA A 50 -1.99 8.13 5.17
C ALA A 50 -0.58 8.13 5.76
N SER A 51 -0.40 8.86 6.85
CA SER A 51 0.76 8.73 7.74
C SER A 51 0.34 8.95 9.19
N GLY A 52 1.07 8.35 10.12
CA GLY A 52 0.80 8.46 11.55
C GLY A 52 1.74 7.60 12.37
N ASN A 53 2.17 8.09 13.55
CA ASN A 53 3.06 7.37 14.47
C ASN A 53 4.37 6.84 13.82
N GLY A 54 4.92 7.57 12.84
CA GLY A 54 6.11 7.17 12.09
C GLY A 54 5.86 6.19 10.94
N TYR A 55 4.62 5.71 10.76
CA TYR A 55 4.20 4.92 9.61
C TYR A 55 3.81 5.82 8.44
N THR A 56 4.09 5.35 7.22
CA THR A 56 3.64 5.98 5.97
C THR A 56 3.02 4.92 5.07
N LEU A 57 1.82 5.18 4.55
CA LEU A 57 1.04 4.27 3.72
C LEU A 57 0.90 4.82 2.30
N PHE A 58 1.17 3.96 1.33
CA PHE A 58 0.92 4.18 -0.08
C PHE A 58 0.05 3.06 -0.67
N TYR A 59 -0.57 3.35 -1.81
CA TYR A 59 -1.43 2.40 -2.51
C TYR A 59 -1.16 2.39 -4.00
N ILE A 60 -1.16 1.19 -4.57
CA ILE A 60 -1.11 0.96 -6.01
C ILE A 60 -2.43 0.29 -6.41
N GLY A 61 -3.34 1.09 -6.95
CA GLY A 61 -4.72 0.66 -7.22
C GLY A 61 -4.85 -0.43 -8.26
N TYR A 62 -3.96 -0.46 -9.26
CA TYR A 62 -4.06 -1.38 -10.40
C TYR A 62 -4.01 -2.87 -9.99
N PHE A 63 -3.26 -3.20 -8.94
CA PHE A 63 -3.11 -4.57 -8.47
C PHE A 63 -3.32 -4.72 -6.95
N ASP A 64 -4.12 -3.83 -6.36
CA ASP A 64 -4.50 -3.81 -4.94
C ASP A 64 -3.33 -4.07 -3.98
N TYR A 65 -2.35 -3.16 -4.03
CA TYR A 65 -1.15 -3.25 -3.21
C TYR A 65 -0.99 -2.08 -2.26
N TRP A 66 -1.09 -2.39 -0.97
CA TRP A 66 -0.87 -1.45 0.13
C TRP A 66 0.56 -1.57 0.64
N ALA A 67 1.39 -0.56 0.36
CA ALA A 67 2.77 -0.50 0.83
C ALA A 67 2.83 0.36 2.10
N ILE A 68 3.34 -0.20 3.20
CA ILE A 68 3.55 0.55 4.44
C ILE A 68 5.03 0.58 4.80
N HIS A 69 5.55 1.79 4.96
CA HIS A 69 6.87 2.00 5.55
C HIS A 69 6.71 2.06 7.07
N THR A 70 7.42 1.18 7.77
CA THR A 70 7.46 1.09 9.23
C THR A 70 8.69 1.83 9.77
N PRO A 71 8.63 2.39 10.99
CA PRO A 71 9.77 3.10 11.58
C PRO A 71 10.96 2.19 11.89
N ASP A 72 10.73 0.89 12.08
CA ASP A 72 11.70 -0.09 12.59
C ASP A 72 12.08 -1.19 11.59
N ARG A 73 11.26 -1.49 10.57
CA ARG A 73 11.43 -2.66 9.69
C ARG A 73 11.47 -2.32 8.20
N GLY A 74 11.36 -1.05 7.83
CA GLY A 74 11.24 -0.64 6.43
C GLY A 74 9.89 -1.03 5.82
N TRP A 75 9.89 -1.49 4.57
CA TRP A 75 8.70 -1.76 3.77
C TRP A 75 8.03 -3.10 4.09
N LEU A 76 6.72 -3.07 4.35
CA LEU A 76 5.86 -4.24 4.48
C LEU A 76 4.63 -4.08 3.59
N ARG A 77 3.94 -5.20 3.33
CA ARG A 77 2.58 -5.18 2.77
C ARG A 77 1.58 -4.96 3.91
N ALA A 78 0.67 -4.00 3.74
CA ALA A 78 -0.39 -3.72 4.69
C ALA A 78 -1.71 -4.37 4.27
N ALA A 79 -2.66 -4.40 5.21
CA ALA A 79 -4.06 -4.65 4.94
C ALA A 79 -4.92 -3.58 5.63
N ILE A 80 -6.07 -3.24 5.03
CA ILE A 80 -6.93 -2.15 5.49
C ILE A 80 -8.27 -2.70 5.97
N GLY A 81 -8.69 -2.26 7.16
CA GLY A 81 -10.04 -2.50 7.67
C GLY A 81 -10.24 -3.83 8.40
N PHE A 82 -11.19 -3.82 9.34
CA PHE A 82 -11.79 -5.00 9.96
C PHE A 82 -13.32 -4.78 10.02
N ASP A 83 -13.96 -4.65 8.88
CA ASP A 83 -15.42 -4.61 8.77
C ASP A 83 -15.82 -5.25 7.43
N ASP A 84 -16.89 -6.05 7.44
CA ASP A 84 -17.38 -6.92 6.35
C ASP A 84 -17.66 -6.16 5.04
N THR A 85 -17.65 -4.82 5.10
CA THR A 85 -17.91 -3.93 3.96
C THR A 85 -16.66 -3.63 3.12
N TYR A 86 -15.45 -3.77 3.68
CA TYR A 86 -14.19 -3.32 3.04
C TYR A 86 -13.14 -4.42 2.89
N ILE A 87 -13.37 -5.60 3.48
CA ILE A 87 -12.42 -6.70 3.45
C ILE A 87 -12.64 -7.53 2.17
N GLN A 88 -11.68 -7.49 1.23
CA GLN A 88 -11.61 -8.49 0.15
C GLN A 88 -10.91 -9.80 0.59
N THR A 89 -10.28 -9.83 1.78
CA THR A 89 -9.49 -10.99 2.26
C THR A 89 -9.70 -11.20 3.75
N VAL A 90 -10.34 -12.29 4.16
CA VAL A 90 -10.51 -12.66 5.58
C VAL A 90 -9.15 -12.65 6.28
N LEU A 91 -8.84 -11.60 7.04
CA LEU A 91 -7.58 -11.50 7.77
C LEU A 91 -7.65 -12.44 8.97
N GLU A 92 -6.79 -13.45 8.98
CA GLU A 92 -6.58 -14.29 10.16
C GLU A 92 -5.94 -13.43 11.26
N ARG A 93 -6.74 -13.05 12.27
CA ARG A 93 -6.34 -12.10 13.32
C ARG A 93 -5.03 -12.46 14.03
N ASP A 94 -4.68 -13.74 14.10
CA ASP A 94 -3.46 -14.20 14.75
C ASP A 94 -2.19 -13.86 13.94
N ASN A 95 -2.32 -13.69 12.62
CA ASN A 95 -1.21 -13.41 11.71
C ASN A 95 -0.95 -11.93 11.50
N TYR A 96 -1.77 -11.04 12.07
CA TYR A 96 -1.68 -9.60 11.86
C TYR A 96 -1.68 -8.82 13.19
N ILE A 97 -1.13 -7.61 13.16
CA ILE A 97 -1.18 -6.63 14.24
C ILE A 97 -1.64 -5.28 13.68
N GLU A 98 -2.43 -4.54 14.44
CA GLU A 98 -2.81 -3.16 14.08
C GLU A 98 -1.58 -2.26 14.21
N ALA A 99 -1.19 -1.60 13.12
CA ALA A 99 -0.09 -0.64 13.10
C ALA A 99 -0.57 0.75 13.56
N PHE A 100 -1.62 1.28 12.92
CA PHE A 100 -2.25 2.55 13.29
C PHE A 100 -3.66 2.69 12.68
N LYS A 101 -4.38 3.75 13.07
CA LYS A 101 -5.67 4.15 12.47
C LYS A 101 -5.54 5.48 11.77
N ALA A 102 -6.06 5.60 10.55
CA ALA A 102 -6.06 6.86 9.82
C ALA A 102 -7.24 6.98 8.84
N LYS A 103 -7.54 8.21 8.43
CA LYS A 103 -8.38 8.46 7.24
C LYS A 103 -7.56 8.09 6.01
N ILE A 104 -8.15 7.33 5.10
CA ILE A 104 -7.49 6.83 3.89
C ILE A 104 -8.03 7.63 2.70
N ASN A 105 -7.12 8.30 1.98
CA ASN A 105 -7.47 9.24 0.92
C ASN A 105 -8.33 8.60 -0.18
N SER A 106 -7.93 7.43 -0.67
CA SER A 106 -8.63 6.69 -1.73
C SER A 106 -9.99 6.13 -1.31
N MET A 107 -10.20 5.84 -0.02
CA MET A 107 -11.44 5.21 0.47
C MET A 107 -12.51 6.22 0.90
N GLN A 108 -12.23 7.53 0.84
CA GLN A 108 -13.16 8.62 1.19
C GLN A 108 -13.96 8.32 2.47
N THR A 109 -13.28 7.83 3.51
CA THR A 109 -13.90 7.42 4.77
C THR A 109 -14.47 8.66 5.45
N ALA A 110 -15.75 8.95 5.20
CA ALA A 110 -16.37 10.24 5.51
C ALA A 110 -16.06 10.69 6.94
N ASP A 111 -16.14 9.78 7.93
CA ASP A 111 -15.94 10.15 9.35
C ASP A 111 -15.23 9.11 10.23
N LYS A 112 -14.74 8.00 9.67
CA LYS A 112 -14.17 6.90 10.48
C LYS A 112 -12.75 6.54 10.03
N PRO A 113 -11.72 6.82 10.85
CA PRO A 113 -10.39 6.27 10.63
C PRO A 113 -10.45 4.74 10.53
N LEU A 114 -9.82 4.18 9.51
CA LEU A 114 -9.73 2.73 9.32
C LEU A 114 -8.47 2.19 10.00
N PRO A 115 -8.55 1.00 10.62
CA PRO A 115 -7.36 0.30 11.10
C PRO A 115 -6.52 -0.20 9.93
N ILE A 116 -5.22 -0.04 10.07
CA ILE A 116 -4.20 -0.50 9.12
C ILE A 116 -3.42 -1.60 9.83
N PHE A 117 -3.34 -2.76 9.19
CA PHE A 117 -2.72 -3.96 9.74
C PHE A 117 -1.45 -4.33 8.99
N ILE A 118 -0.49 -4.90 9.71
CA ILE A 118 0.74 -5.48 9.15
C ILE A 118 0.90 -6.92 9.65
N PRO A 119 1.62 -7.79 8.90
CA PRO A 119 1.91 -9.14 9.35
C PRO A 119 2.61 -9.14 10.72
N ARG A 120 2.18 -10.03 11.60
CA ARG A 120 2.86 -10.32 12.86
C ARG A 120 4.19 -11.01 12.51
N GLN A 121 5.28 -10.61 13.17
CA GLN A 121 6.52 -11.36 13.07
C GLN A 121 6.30 -12.75 13.68
N LEU A 122 6.54 -13.81 12.90
CA LEU A 122 6.76 -15.13 13.46
C LEU A 122 8.16 -15.09 14.10
N SER A 123 8.20 -15.12 15.43
CA SER A 123 9.41 -15.24 16.23
C SER A 123 10.11 -16.58 15.99
#